data_AF-A0A6P2BUB5-F1
#
_entry.id   AF-A0A6P2BUB5-F1
#
_cell.length_a   1.000
_cell.length_b   1.000
_cell.length_c   1.000
_cell.angle_alpha   90.00
_cell.angle_beta   90.00
_cell.angle_gamma   90.00
#
_symmetry.space_group_name_H-M   'P 1'
#
loop_
_entity.id
_entity.type
_entity.pdbx_description
1 polymer ?
#
loop_
_entity_poly.entity_id
_entity_poly.type
_entity_poly.pdbx_seq_one_letter_code
_entity_poly.pdbx_strand_id
1 'polypeptide(L)'
;MCVQPPGLTTTPAVATRPARRSAEHRIAPATVVRADVAVSAGDPAWWNDSYAEEGQPFWLDIENPTDEIIDQLATRLGLHPLAVANSKQFGQRAKLRVYGNGVMLIGFGLDKQLREPVEVHCYYTTGFLITLRRAPSPALDALRQAGSVRPQPGSDPIRALHPLISSLYTQFSALALQLGEQLDGLEQRVLHNPDDQEPRSPASTRRS
;
A
#
# COMPACT_ATOMS: atom_id res chain seq x y z
N MET A 1 60.62 40.83 -5.97
CA MET A 1 59.21 41.30 -6.03
C MET A 1 58.48 40.46 -7.06
N CYS A 2 57.70 39.47 -6.60
CA CYS A 2 56.71 38.77 -7.41
C CYS A 2 55.41 38.80 -6.61
N VAL A 3 54.38 39.34 -7.24
CA VAL A 3 53.05 39.63 -6.67
C VAL A 3 52.25 38.32 -6.64
N GLN A 4 51.69 37.99 -5.48
CA GLN A 4 50.80 36.85 -5.27
C GLN A 4 49.34 37.27 -5.56
N PRO A 5 48.55 36.50 -6.31
CA PRO A 5 47.14 36.83 -6.54
C PRO A 5 46.28 36.43 -5.33
N PRO A 6 45.15 37.14 -5.05
CA PRO A 6 44.29 36.81 -3.93
C PRO A 6 43.17 35.84 -4.32
N GLY A 7 42.86 34.94 -3.38
CA GLY A 7 41.50 34.49 -3.10
C GLY A 7 40.93 33.34 -3.92
N LEU A 8 40.78 32.17 -3.28
CA LEU A 8 39.64 31.28 -3.49
C LEU A 8 39.29 30.64 -2.13
N THR A 9 38.39 31.30 -1.38
CA THR A 9 37.75 30.71 -0.21
C THR A 9 36.63 29.82 -0.73
N THR A 10 36.85 28.50 -0.75
CA THR A 10 35.81 27.54 -1.13
C THR A 10 34.85 27.35 0.03
N THR A 11 33.74 28.08 0.01
CA THR A 11 32.57 27.83 0.86
C THR A 11 31.99 26.44 0.53
N PRO A 12 31.69 25.58 1.52
CA PRO A 12 31.03 24.31 1.22
C PRO A 12 29.60 24.58 0.72
N ALA A 13 29.26 23.97 -0.42
CA ALA A 13 27.91 24.01 -0.96
C ALA A 13 26.94 23.31 0.01
N VAL A 14 26.14 24.11 0.71
CA VAL A 14 24.95 23.61 1.39
C VAL A 14 24.01 23.08 0.31
N ALA A 15 23.79 21.77 0.29
CA ALA A 15 22.79 21.14 -0.55
C ALA A 15 21.41 21.71 -0.20
N THR A 16 20.94 22.66 -1.00
CA THR A 16 19.57 23.18 -0.93
C THR A 16 18.61 22.02 -1.19
N ARG A 17 17.92 21.59 -0.13
CA ARG A 17 16.78 20.69 -0.20
C ARG A 17 15.81 21.21 -1.26
N PRO A 18 15.38 20.40 -2.25
CA PRO A 18 14.47 20.90 -3.27
C PRO A 18 13.19 21.40 -2.58
N ALA A 19 12.81 22.63 -2.91
CA ALA A 19 11.57 23.24 -2.45
C ALA A 19 10.42 22.27 -2.72
N ARG A 20 9.60 21.97 -1.70
CA ARG A 20 8.30 21.32 -1.91
C ARG A 20 7.54 22.17 -2.91
N ARG A 21 7.46 21.74 -4.16
CA ARG A 21 6.46 22.24 -5.10
C ARG A 21 5.12 22.02 -4.43
N SER A 22 4.38 23.11 -4.21
CA SER A 22 2.97 23.06 -3.84
C SER A 22 2.29 22.12 -4.82
N ALA A 23 1.93 20.92 -4.36
CA ALA A 23 1.19 19.98 -5.17
C ALA A 23 -0.16 20.63 -5.41
N GLU A 24 -0.43 20.98 -6.67
CA GLU A 24 -1.79 21.22 -7.16
C GLU A 24 -2.68 20.11 -6.59
N HIS A 25 -3.79 20.48 -5.94
CA HIS A 25 -4.69 19.57 -5.24
C HIS A 25 -5.28 18.56 -6.23
N ARG A 26 -4.52 17.51 -6.53
CA ARG A 26 -4.95 16.42 -7.41
C ARG A 26 -5.97 15.62 -6.63
N ILE A 27 -7.22 15.69 -7.08
CA ILE A 27 -8.36 15.01 -6.48
C ILE A 27 -8.03 13.51 -6.36
N ALA A 28 -8.22 12.97 -5.16
CA ALA A 28 -8.09 11.56 -4.84
C ALA A 28 -9.12 10.76 -5.65
N PRO A 29 -8.72 9.78 -6.51
CA PRO A 29 -9.71 8.92 -7.14
C PRO A 29 -10.42 8.10 -6.06
N ALA A 30 -11.71 8.35 -5.87
CA ALA A 30 -12.57 7.54 -5.00
C ALA A 30 -13.43 6.63 -5.87
N THR A 31 -13.71 5.41 -5.41
CA THR A 31 -14.67 4.50 -6.03
C THR A 31 -15.66 4.04 -4.98
N VAL A 32 -16.93 4.32 -5.24
CA VAL A 32 -18.03 3.80 -4.42
C VAL A 32 -18.50 2.50 -5.05
N VAL A 33 -18.50 1.42 -4.28
CA VAL A 33 -19.10 0.14 -4.64
C VAL A 33 -20.35 -0.04 -3.77
N ARG A 34 -21.52 0.19 -4.37
CA ARG A 34 -22.80 -0.29 -3.81
C ARG A 34 -23.07 -1.69 -4.33
N ALA A 35 -24.01 -2.40 -3.71
CA ALA A 35 -24.41 -3.75 -4.10
C ALA A 35 -24.66 -3.93 -5.61
N ASP A 36 -24.97 -2.83 -6.33
CA ASP A 36 -25.47 -2.84 -7.70
C ASP A 36 -24.73 -1.87 -8.67
N VAL A 37 -23.87 -0.95 -8.20
CA VAL A 37 -23.17 0.04 -9.06
C VAL A 37 -21.79 0.41 -8.50
N ALA A 38 -20.76 0.36 -9.35
CA ALA A 38 -19.46 0.97 -9.08
C ALA A 38 -19.42 2.38 -9.71
N VAL A 39 -19.30 3.42 -8.89
CA VAL A 39 -19.19 4.82 -9.36
C VAL A 39 -17.78 5.33 -9.07
N SER A 40 -17.08 5.81 -10.11
CA SER A 40 -15.81 6.52 -9.95
C SER A 40 -16.10 7.98 -9.60
N ALA A 41 -15.69 8.40 -8.41
CA ALA A 41 -15.88 9.73 -7.87
C ALA A 41 -14.64 10.59 -8.19
N GLY A 42 -14.82 11.54 -9.11
CA GLY A 42 -13.82 12.54 -9.50
C GLY A 42 -14.12 13.97 -9.01
N ASP A 43 -15.17 14.18 -8.23
CA ASP A 43 -15.66 15.52 -7.85
C ASP A 43 -16.09 15.53 -6.37
N PRO A 44 -15.63 16.46 -5.50
CA PRO A 44 -16.04 16.58 -4.08
C PRO A 44 -17.56 16.51 -3.81
N ALA A 45 -18.39 16.76 -4.84
CA ALA A 45 -19.83 16.53 -4.84
C ALA A 45 -20.26 15.03 -4.81
N TRP A 46 -19.32 14.07 -4.82
CA TRP A 46 -19.62 12.64 -4.77
C TRP A 46 -20.27 12.20 -3.46
N TRP A 47 -20.25 13.06 -2.43
CA TRP A 47 -21.05 12.89 -1.22
C TRP A 47 -22.38 13.65 -1.35
N ASN A 48 -23.35 13.07 -2.07
CA ASN A 48 -24.74 13.46 -1.88
C ASN A 48 -25.29 12.84 -0.59
N ASP A 49 -26.19 13.53 0.11
CA ASP A 49 -26.85 13.02 1.32
C ASP A 49 -27.51 11.64 1.11
N SER A 50 -27.89 11.30 -0.13
CA SER A 50 -28.51 10.03 -0.49
C SER A 50 -27.68 8.77 -0.19
N TYR A 51 -26.35 8.85 -0.02
CA TYR A 51 -25.53 7.66 0.29
C TYR A 51 -25.62 7.18 1.74
N ALA A 52 -25.84 8.10 2.68
CA ALA A 52 -25.98 7.78 4.10
C ALA A 52 -27.45 7.64 4.52
N GLU A 53 -28.37 8.31 3.82
CA GLU A 53 -29.79 8.37 4.23
C GLU A 53 -30.60 7.11 3.93
N GLU A 54 -30.18 6.25 3.01
CA GLU A 54 -30.96 5.04 2.66
C GLU A 54 -30.72 3.84 3.60
N GLY A 55 -29.83 3.96 4.60
CA GLY A 55 -29.52 2.87 5.53
C GLY A 55 -28.94 1.60 4.87
N GLN A 56 -28.56 1.69 3.59
CA GLN A 56 -28.03 0.60 2.80
C GLN A 56 -26.51 0.49 3.01
N PRO A 57 -25.97 -0.73 3.21
CA PRO A 57 -24.55 -0.86 3.40
C PRO A 57 -23.77 -0.62 2.10
N PHE A 58 -22.61 0.01 2.22
CA PHE A 58 -21.76 0.34 1.07
C PHE A 58 -20.28 0.06 1.33
N TRP A 59 -19.53 -0.13 0.26
CA TRP A 59 -18.06 -0.12 0.29
C TRP A 59 -17.54 1.13 -0.44
N LEU A 60 -16.68 1.89 0.22
CA LEU A 60 -16.00 3.06 -0.32
C LEU A 60 -14.49 2.81 -0.39
N ASP A 61 -13.91 2.76 -1.58
CA ASP A 61 -12.45 2.67 -1.79
C ASP A 61 -11.89 4.04 -2.20
N ILE A 62 -10.92 4.57 -1.48
CA ILE A 62 -10.32 5.88 -1.74
C ILE A 62 -8.83 5.74 -1.94
N GLU A 63 -8.38 6.11 -3.13
CA GLU A 63 -6.98 6.20 -3.47
C GLU A 63 -6.44 7.60 -3.20
N ASN A 64 -5.32 7.65 -2.50
CA ASN A 64 -4.55 8.83 -2.12
C ASN A 64 -5.42 9.96 -1.51
N PRO A 65 -6.20 9.68 -0.44
CA PRO A 65 -7.01 10.70 0.22
C PRO A 65 -6.13 11.79 0.86
N THR A 66 -6.60 13.04 0.82
CA THR A 66 -6.02 14.11 1.63
C THR A 66 -6.53 14.02 3.07
N ASP A 67 -5.82 14.66 4.00
CA ASP A 67 -6.23 14.69 5.41
C ASP A 67 -7.61 15.32 5.59
N GLU A 68 -7.96 16.32 4.78
CA GLU A 68 -9.27 16.98 4.78
C GLU A 68 -10.39 16.03 4.35
N ILE A 69 -10.13 15.14 3.38
CA ILE A 69 -11.10 14.11 2.97
C ILE A 69 -11.32 13.12 4.12
N ILE A 70 -10.24 12.72 4.80
CA ILE A 70 -10.32 11.80 5.95
C ILE A 70 -11.11 12.44 7.09
N ASP A 71 -10.93 13.73 7.38
CA ASP A 71 -11.68 14.45 8.42
C ASP A 71 -13.16 14.62 8.08
N GLN A 72 -13.49 14.86 6.80
CA GLN A 72 -14.87 14.91 6.34
C GLN A 72 -15.57 13.55 6.50
N LEU A 73 -14.90 12.46 6.11
CA LEU A 73 -15.39 11.10 6.34
C LEU A 73 -15.59 10.82 7.83
N ALA A 74 -14.63 11.22 8.66
CA ALA A 74 -14.69 11.04 10.09
C ALA A 74 -15.91 11.71 10.72
N THR A 75 -16.14 12.97 10.37
CA THR A 75 -17.25 13.76 10.87
C THR A 75 -18.59 13.15 10.44
N ARG A 76 -18.68 12.71 9.19
CA ARG A 76 -19.96 12.28 8.61
C ARG A 76 -20.35 10.85 8.97
N LEU A 77 -19.37 9.96 9.12
CA LEU A 77 -19.58 8.56 9.46
C LEU A 77 -19.36 8.25 10.94
N GLY A 78 -19.04 9.26 11.75
CA GLY A 78 -18.77 9.11 13.18
C GLY A 78 -17.56 8.21 13.45
N LEU A 79 -16.49 8.32 12.64
CA LEU A 79 -15.29 7.52 12.84
C LEU A 79 -14.59 7.92 14.14
N HIS A 80 -14.07 6.91 14.85
CA HIS A 80 -13.39 7.16 16.11
C HIS A 80 -12.13 8.03 15.90
N PRO A 81 -11.89 9.09 16.70
CA PRO A 81 -10.79 10.03 16.48
C PRO A 81 -9.40 9.38 16.43
N LEU A 82 -9.15 8.38 17.27
CA LEU A 82 -7.90 7.62 17.22
C LEU A 82 -7.73 6.84 15.92
N ALA A 83 -8.80 6.33 15.34
CA ALA A 83 -8.72 5.60 14.08
C ALA A 83 -8.37 6.56 12.95
N VAL A 84 -9.02 7.72 12.90
CA VAL A 84 -8.73 8.84 11.97
C VAL A 84 -7.26 9.26 12.04
N ALA A 85 -6.73 9.48 13.26
CA ALA A 85 -5.33 9.83 13.45
C ALA A 85 -4.38 8.75 12.90
N ASN A 86 -4.71 7.46 13.10
CA ASN A 86 -3.95 6.37 12.48
C ASN A 86 -4.02 6.44 10.95
N SER A 87 -5.15 6.82 10.35
CA SER A 87 -5.28 6.90 8.89
C SER A 87 -4.50 8.01 8.22
N LYS A 88 -4.08 9.04 8.94
CA LYS A 88 -3.22 10.10 8.40
C LYS A 88 -1.74 9.71 8.42
N GLN A 89 -1.34 8.86 9.36
CA GLN A 89 0.07 8.56 9.60
C GLN A 89 0.70 7.72 8.47
N PHE A 90 0.05 6.62 8.04
CA PHE A 90 0.65 5.57 7.20
C PHE A 90 2.03 5.08 7.72
N GLY A 91 2.69 4.16 7.03
CA GLY A 91 3.98 3.59 7.44
C GLY A 91 3.87 2.76 8.72
N GLN A 92 2.69 2.20 8.99
CA GLN A 92 2.41 1.46 10.21
C GLN A 92 2.51 -0.04 10.00
N ARG A 93 2.77 -0.79 11.08
CA ARG A 93 2.65 -2.25 11.03
C ARG A 93 1.19 -2.66 10.86
N ALA A 94 0.98 -3.80 10.21
CA ALA A 94 -0.35 -4.41 10.10
C ALA A 94 -0.93 -4.64 11.49
N LYS A 95 -2.18 -4.21 11.69
CA LYS A 95 -2.85 -4.29 12.99
C LYS A 95 -4.36 -4.27 12.82
N LEU A 96 -5.06 -4.91 13.74
CA LEU A 96 -6.51 -4.85 13.86
C LEU A 96 -6.84 -4.24 15.22
N ARG A 97 -7.72 -3.24 15.25
CA ARG A 97 -8.19 -2.59 16.48
C ARG A 97 -9.69 -2.38 16.43
N VAL A 98 -10.35 -2.70 17.52
CA VAL A 98 -11.78 -2.44 17.72
C VAL A 98 -11.95 -1.03 18.29
N TYR A 99 -12.89 -0.27 17.73
CA TYR A 99 -13.27 1.06 18.16
C TYR A 99 -14.79 1.15 18.25
N GLY A 100 -15.35 1.04 19.46
CA GLY A 100 -16.79 1.12 19.67
C GLY A 100 -17.54 0.08 18.84
N ASN A 101 -18.34 0.54 17.87
CA ASN A 101 -19.17 -0.28 16.98
C ASN A 101 -18.47 -0.70 15.67
N GLY A 102 -17.18 -0.39 15.51
CA GLY A 102 -16.43 -0.68 14.30
C GLY A 102 -15.05 -1.27 14.57
N VAL A 103 -14.42 -1.73 13.49
CA VAL A 103 -13.05 -2.25 13.48
C VAL A 103 -12.23 -1.46 12.47
N MET A 104 -11.02 -1.11 12.87
CA MET A 104 -9.98 -0.62 11.97
C MET A 104 -8.95 -1.72 11.75
N LEU A 105 -8.65 -2.01 10.49
CA LEU A 105 -7.58 -2.91 10.07
C LEU A 105 -6.57 -2.10 9.25
N ILE A 106 -5.28 -2.35 9.48
CA ILE A 106 -4.21 -1.97 8.55
C ILE A 106 -3.65 -3.28 8.00
N GLY A 107 -3.75 -3.43 6.68
CA GLY A 107 -3.25 -4.58 5.93
C GLY A 107 -2.36 -4.14 4.78
N PHE A 108 -1.77 -5.12 4.10
CA PHE A 108 -0.86 -4.89 2.98
C PHE A 108 -1.23 -5.81 1.82
N GLY A 109 -1.33 -5.23 0.63
CA GLY A 109 -1.21 -5.95 -0.64
C GLY A 109 0.16 -5.69 -1.26
N LEU A 110 0.34 -6.07 -2.51
CA LEU A 110 1.51 -5.72 -3.32
C LEU A 110 1.10 -4.86 -4.52
N ASP A 111 2.02 -4.10 -5.07
CA ASP A 111 1.81 -3.41 -6.35
C ASP A 111 1.66 -4.40 -7.53
N LYS A 112 1.44 -3.86 -8.74
CA LYS A 112 1.28 -4.69 -9.95
C LYS A 112 2.53 -5.47 -10.31
N GLN A 113 3.70 -4.99 -9.90
CA GLN A 113 4.99 -5.60 -10.18
C GLN A 113 5.42 -6.61 -9.11
N LEU A 114 4.61 -6.80 -8.06
CA LEU A 114 4.93 -7.64 -6.89
C LEU A 114 6.22 -7.22 -6.19
N ARG A 115 6.51 -5.91 -6.14
CA ARG A 115 7.75 -5.37 -5.56
C ARG A 115 7.53 -4.63 -4.26
N GLU A 116 6.58 -3.70 -4.26
CA GLU A 116 6.37 -2.80 -3.15
C GLU A 116 5.07 -3.13 -2.41
N PRO A 117 5.09 -3.16 -1.06
CA PRO A 117 3.89 -3.34 -0.28
C PRO A 117 3.00 -2.10 -0.37
N VAL A 118 1.71 -2.34 -0.64
CA VAL A 118 0.68 -1.29 -0.66
C VAL A 118 -0.10 -1.36 0.64
N GLU A 119 0.12 -0.38 1.52
CA GLU A 119 -0.62 -0.23 2.77
C GLU A 119 -2.08 0.16 2.51
N VAL A 120 -3.00 -0.62 3.08
CA VAL A 120 -4.45 -0.43 2.98
C VAL A 120 -5.03 -0.32 4.38
N HIS A 121 -5.66 0.82 4.65
CA HIS A 121 -6.42 1.04 5.87
C HIS A 121 -7.86 0.70 5.60
N CYS A 122 -8.48 -0.05 6.50
CA CYS A 122 -9.84 -0.54 6.37
C CYS A 122 -10.63 -0.16 7.61
N TYR A 123 -11.77 0.49 7.41
CA TYR A 123 -12.79 0.71 8.44
C TYR A 123 -13.98 -0.15 8.12
N TYR A 124 -14.39 -0.97 9.08
CA TYR A 124 -15.54 -1.83 8.93
C TYR A 124 -16.53 -1.63 10.05
N THR A 125 -17.80 -1.50 9.69
CA THR A 125 -18.96 -1.51 10.58
C THR A 125 -20.07 -2.37 9.97
N THR A 126 -21.17 -2.57 10.67
CA THR A 126 -22.36 -3.23 10.11
C THR A 126 -23.00 -2.44 8.96
N GLY A 127 -22.71 -1.13 8.85
CA GLY A 127 -23.28 -0.24 7.85
C GLY A 127 -22.33 0.09 6.69
N PHE A 128 -21.02 -0.04 6.84
CA PHE A 128 -20.10 0.33 5.76
C PHE A 128 -18.73 -0.34 5.86
N LEU A 129 -18.08 -0.42 4.71
CA LEU A 129 -16.66 -0.69 4.55
C LEU A 129 -15.99 0.52 3.90
N ILE A 130 -14.87 0.99 4.44
CA ILE A 130 -14.04 2.02 3.81
C ILE A 130 -12.63 1.49 3.67
N THR A 131 -12.05 1.58 2.47
CA THR A 131 -10.64 1.30 2.23
C THR A 131 -9.93 2.58 1.82
N LEU A 132 -8.79 2.88 2.45
CA LEU A 132 -7.92 4.02 2.15
C LEU A 132 -6.53 3.49 1.79
N ARG A 133 -5.94 3.99 0.72
CA ARG A 133 -4.60 3.58 0.24
C ARG A 133 -3.89 4.74 -0.42
N ARG A 134 -2.56 4.75 -0.44
CA ARG A 134 -1.76 5.81 -1.12
C ARG A 134 -1.34 5.46 -2.54
N ALA A 135 -1.47 4.19 -2.92
CA ALA A 135 -1.05 3.68 -4.23
C ALA A 135 -2.12 2.75 -4.83
N PRO A 136 -2.08 2.51 -6.15
CA PRO A 136 -2.87 1.47 -6.80
C PRO A 136 -2.72 0.11 -6.11
N SER A 137 -3.85 -0.54 -5.82
CA SER A 137 -3.86 -1.87 -5.18
C SER A 137 -4.56 -2.89 -6.09
N PRO A 138 -3.81 -3.77 -6.76
CA PRO A 138 -4.38 -4.84 -7.60
C PRO A 138 -5.28 -5.79 -6.80
N ALA A 139 -5.00 -5.99 -5.51
CA ALA A 139 -5.87 -6.73 -4.61
C ALA A 139 -7.27 -6.10 -4.55
N LEU A 140 -7.36 -4.80 -4.25
CA LEU A 140 -8.66 -4.12 -4.20
C LEU A 140 -9.34 -4.06 -5.58
N ASP A 141 -8.57 -3.90 -6.66
CA ASP A 141 -9.09 -3.97 -8.03
C ASP A 141 -9.74 -5.32 -8.32
N ALA A 142 -9.06 -6.43 -8.00
CA ALA A 142 -9.57 -7.78 -8.17
C ALA A 142 -10.80 -8.03 -7.29
N LEU A 143 -10.77 -7.55 -6.04
CA LEU A 143 -11.88 -7.68 -5.10
C LEU A 143 -13.15 -6.96 -5.60
N ARG A 144 -12.98 -5.78 -6.22
CA ARG A 144 -14.08 -5.05 -6.87
C ARG A 144 -14.63 -5.81 -8.06
N GLN A 145 -13.77 -6.29 -8.94
CA GLN A 145 -14.17 -7.05 -10.13
C GLN A 145 -14.90 -8.35 -9.77
N ALA A 146 -14.46 -9.02 -8.72
CA ALA A 146 -15.09 -10.25 -8.25
C ALA A 146 -16.44 -10.03 -7.56
N GLY A 147 -16.81 -8.79 -7.22
CA GLY A 147 -18.05 -8.46 -6.51
C GLY A 147 -18.20 -9.17 -5.16
N SER A 148 -17.08 -9.64 -4.59
CA SER A 148 -17.05 -10.56 -3.43
C SER A 148 -17.24 -9.85 -2.10
N VAL A 149 -17.12 -8.52 -2.08
CA VAL A 149 -17.42 -7.69 -0.91
C VAL A 149 -18.71 -6.94 -1.16
N ARG A 150 -19.76 -7.40 -0.48
CA ARG A 150 -21.03 -6.71 -0.36
C ARG A 150 -21.34 -6.59 1.12
N PRO A 151 -21.17 -5.42 1.74
CA PRO A 151 -21.67 -5.24 3.09
C PRO A 151 -23.19 -5.47 3.06
N GLN A 152 -23.69 -6.27 3.99
CA GLN A 152 -25.11 -6.64 4.08
C GLN A 152 -25.62 -6.35 5.49
N PRO A 153 -26.82 -5.77 5.66
CA PRO A 153 -27.37 -5.50 6.98
C PRO A 153 -27.53 -6.82 7.74
N GLY A 154 -27.07 -6.86 8.99
CA GLY A 154 -27.20 -8.05 9.84
C GLY A 154 -26.30 -9.24 9.45
N SER A 155 -25.40 -9.07 8.47
CA SER A 155 -24.39 -10.09 8.16
C SER A 155 -23.25 -10.09 9.18
N ASP A 156 -22.63 -11.26 9.38
CA ASP A 156 -21.45 -11.40 10.23
C ASP A 156 -20.32 -10.48 9.73
N PRO A 157 -19.73 -9.62 10.59
CA PRO A 157 -18.56 -8.81 10.31
C PRO A 157 -17.45 -9.50 9.51
N ILE A 158 -17.22 -10.78 9.80
CA ILE A 158 -16.18 -11.59 9.17
C ILE A 158 -16.43 -11.76 7.66
N ARG A 159 -17.69 -11.70 7.21
CA ARG A 159 -18.05 -11.98 5.81
C ARG A 159 -17.52 -10.94 4.82
N ALA A 160 -17.41 -9.68 5.22
CA ALA A 160 -16.82 -8.62 4.39
C ALA A 160 -15.31 -8.52 4.57
N LEU A 161 -14.82 -8.74 5.80
CA LEU A 161 -13.39 -8.66 6.11
C LEU A 161 -12.59 -9.83 5.53
N HIS A 162 -13.16 -11.04 5.50
CA HIS A 162 -12.46 -12.21 4.99
C HIS A 162 -12.03 -12.06 3.52
N PRO A 163 -12.93 -11.73 2.55
CA PRO A 163 -12.52 -11.53 1.16
C PRO A 163 -11.50 -10.40 0.99
N LEU A 164 -11.62 -9.31 1.77
CA LEU A 164 -10.66 -8.22 1.77
C LEU A 164 -9.26 -8.69 2.17
N ILE A 165 -9.14 -9.33 3.34
CA ILE A 165 -7.86 -9.82 3.86
C ILE A 165 -7.27 -10.88 2.93
N SER A 166 -8.10 -11.83 2.47
CA SER A 166 -7.68 -12.88 1.54
C SER A 166 -7.17 -12.31 0.23
N SER A 167 -7.82 -11.28 -0.31
CA SER A 167 -7.38 -10.62 -1.54
C SER A 167 -6.04 -9.90 -1.36
N LEU A 168 -5.85 -9.19 -0.24
CA LEU A 168 -4.57 -8.55 0.09
C LEU A 168 -3.42 -9.57 0.20
N TYR A 169 -3.68 -10.72 0.81
CA TYR A 169 -2.66 -11.76 1.02
C TYR A 169 -2.33 -12.57 -0.25
N THR A 170 -3.29 -12.73 -1.17
CA THR A 170 -3.14 -13.59 -2.36
C THR A 170 -1.89 -13.22 -3.19
N GLN A 171 -1.55 -11.94 -3.27
CA GLN A 171 -0.38 -11.46 -4.02
C GLN A 171 0.95 -11.93 -3.40
N PHE A 172 1.03 -12.11 -2.08
CA PHE A 172 2.24 -12.57 -1.41
C PHE A 172 2.55 -14.04 -1.72
N SER A 173 1.54 -14.88 -1.88
CA SER A 173 1.74 -16.26 -2.33
C SER A 173 2.35 -16.32 -3.73
N ALA A 174 1.92 -15.43 -4.63
CA ALA A 174 2.49 -15.32 -5.97
C ALA A 174 3.95 -14.84 -5.94
N LEU A 175 4.25 -13.84 -5.09
CA LEU A 175 5.63 -13.37 -4.89
C LEU A 175 6.53 -14.49 -4.33
N ALA A 176 6.06 -15.25 -3.34
CA ALA A 176 6.83 -16.35 -2.76
C ALA A 176 7.19 -17.41 -3.81
N LEU A 177 6.26 -17.74 -4.71
CA LEU A 177 6.52 -18.67 -5.81
C LEU A 177 7.59 -18.13 -6.77
N GLN A 178 7.50 -16.86 -7.18
CA GLN A 178 8.50 -16.23 -8.05
C GLN A 178 9.89 -16.19 -7.43
N LEU A 179 9.99 -15.89 -6.13
CA LEU A 179 11.26 -15.90 -5.42
C LEU A 179 11.84 -17.31 -5.32
N GLY A 180 11.00 -18.34 -5.17
CA GLY A 180 11.41 -19.74 -5.21
C GLY A 180 12.04 -20.10 -6.56
N GLU A 181 11.36 -19.81 -7.66
CA GLU A 181 11.88 -20.08 -9.02
C GLU A 181 13.19 -19.33 -9.30
N GLN A 182 13.32 -18.09 -8.81
CA GLN A 182 14.56 -17.32 -8.92
C GLN A 182 15.70 -17.91 -8.11
N LEU A 183 15.42 -18.41 -6.90
CA LEU A 183 16.40 -19.07 -6.06
C LEU A 183 16.89 -20.36 -6.73
N ASP A 184 15.98 -21.19 -7.22
CA ASP A 184 16.32 -22.42 -7.96
C ASP A 184 17.22 -22.12 -9.16
N GLY A 185 16.90 -21.07 -9.93
CA GLY A 185 17.72 -20.62 -11.06
C GLY A 185 19.12 -20.13 -10.65
N LEU A 186 19.24 -19.47 -9.49
CA LEU A 186 20.53 -19.06 -8.93
C LEU A 186 21.34 -20.25 -8.45
N GLU A 187 20.70 -21.21 -7.77
CA GLU A 187 21.34 -22.45 -7.31
C GLU A 187 21.92 -23.23 -8.50
N GLN A 188 21.14 -23.39 -9.58
CA GLN A 188 21.63 -24.04 -10.80
C GLN A 188 22.84 -23.31 -11.38
N ARG A 189 22.83 -21.97 -11.43
CA ARG A 189 23.98 -21.20 -11.95
C ARG A 189 25.23 -21.33 -11.09
N VAL A 190 25.10 -21.35 -9.77
CA VAL A 190 26.25 -21.51 -8.85
C VAL A 190 26.83 -22.92 -8.98
N LEU A 191 25.98 -23.94 -9.03
CA LEU A 191 26.42 -25.34 -9.16
C LEU A 191 27.03 -25.65 -10.55
N HIS A 192 26.61 -24.94 -11.59
CA HIS A 192 27.08 -25.14 -12.97
C HIS A 192 28.12 -24.11 -13.45
N ASN A 193 28.65 -23.27 -12.55
CA ASN A 193 29.78 -22.39 -12.87
C ASN A 193 31.08 -22.92 -12.23
N PRO A 194 31.80 -23.85 -12.90
CA PRO A 194 33.08 -24.36 -12.44
C PRO A 194 34.17 -23.36 -12.83
N ASP A 195 34.20 -22.19 -12.19
CA ASP A 195 35.34 -21.28 -12.25
C ASP A 195 35.87 -21.01 -10.84
N ASP A 196 35.96 -22.09 -10.05
CA ASP A 196 37.07 -22.24 -9.13
C ASP A 196 38.33 -22.49 -9.98
N GLN A 197 38.98 -21.40 -10.36
CA GLN A 197 40.39 -21.47 -10.75
C GLN A 197 41.19 -21.99 -9.54
N GLU A 198 41.34 -23.30 -9.44
CA GLU A 198 42.57 -23.89 -8.92
C GLU A 198 43.54 -24.14 -10.09
N PRO A 199 44.50 -23.24 -10.34
CA PRO A 199 45.73 -23.63 -10.99
C PRO A 199 46.75 -23.94 -9.89
N ARG A 200 46.85 -25.20 -9.46
CA ARG A 200 48.13 -25.68 -8.93
C ARG A 200 48.43 -27.11 -9.36
N SER A 201 49.16 -27.15 -10.48
CA SER A 201 49.85 -28.31 -11.05
C SER A 201 50.79 -29.00 -10.04
N PRO A 202 51.20 -30.27 -10.31
CA PRO A 202 51.61 -31.25 -9.32
C PRO A 202 53.01 -30.99 -8.77
N ALA A 203 53.14 -30.97 -7.44
CA ALA A 203 54.44 -31.01 -6.79
C ALA A 203 55.00 -32.44 -6.86
N SER A 204 55.88 -32.66 -7.83
CA SER A 204 56.82 -33.77 -7.85
C SER A 204 57.58 -33.85 -6.52
N THR A 205 57.30 -34.86 -5.70
CA THR A 205 58.20 -35.22 -4.59
C THR A 205 59.01 -36.45 -5.01
N ARG A 206 60.23 -36.17 -5.45
CA ARG A 206 61.32 -37.13 -5.57
C ARG A 206 61.94 -37.29 -4.19
N ARG A 207 61.87 -38.48 -3.59
CA ARG A 207 62.75 -38.99 -2.52
C ARG A 207 62.95 -40.48 -2.84
N SER A 208 64.13 -40.91 -3.29
CA SER A 208 65.38 -41.13 -2.54
C SER A 208 65.18 -42.15 -1.43
#